data_AF-A0A4Q5SXI8-F1
#
_entry.id   AF-A0A4Q5SXI8-F1
#
_cell.length_a   1.000
_cell.length_b   1.000
_cell.length_c   1.000
_cell.angle_alpha   90.00
_cell.angle_beta   90.00
_cell.angle_gamma   90.00
#
_symmetry.space_group_name_H-M   'P 1'
#
loop_
_entity.id
_entity.type
_entity.pdbx_description
1 polymer ?
#
loop_
_entity_poly.entity_id
_entity_poly.type
_entity_poly.pdbx_seq_one_letter_code
_entity_poly.pdbx_strand_id
1 'polypeptide(L)'
;MRRFFGELKNHRLQKEPIGIIAEDYWNKIPQHFPFVRTDEFILMPNHVHGILHFDDHRIAGKAGNAFGPQSCNLGSVIRNYKGAVTSFAKKDGIAFAWHPRFYDRILHTEREIEIVRNYIRNNPLKG
;
A
#
# COMPACT_ATOMS: atom_id res chain seq x y z
N MET A 1 18.59 -1.41 -6.93
CA MET A 1 17.64 -1.08 -5.85
C MET A 1 17.68 -2.20 -4.81
N ARG A 2 17.79 -1.87 -3.51
CA ARG A 2 18.00 -2.85 -2.43
C ARG A 2 16.72 -3.65 -2.16
N ARG A 3 16.85 -4.97 -1.96
CA ARG A 3 15.74 -5.91 -1.75
C ARG A 3 15.52 -6.12 -0.25
N PHE A 4 14.73 -5.24 0.37
CA PHE A 4 14.50 -5.29 1.81
C PHE A 4 13.42 -6.28 2.21
N PHE A 5 12.41 -6.46 1.37
CA PHE A 5 11.23 -7.25 1.74
C PHE A 5 11.43 -8.76 1.56
N GLY A 6 12.50 -9.17 0.87
CA GLY A 6 12.76 -10.57 0.58
C GLY A 6 13.35 -10.83 -0.79
N GLU A 7 13.30 -12.09 -1.20
CA GLU A 7 13.73 -12.56 -2.51
C GLU A 7 12.61 -13.32 -3.21
N LEU A 8 12.48 -13.15 -4.53
CA LEU A 8 11.58 -13.98 -5.33
C LEU A 8 12.26 -15.31 -5.66
N LYS A 9 11.63 -16.42 -5.23
CA LYS A 9 12.02 -17.78 -5.61
C LYS A 9 10.78 -18.51 -6.11
N ASN A 10 10.85 -19.08 -7.32
CA ASN A 10 9.72 -19.76 -7.98
C ASN A 10 8.43 -18.90 -7.98
N HIS A 11 8.55 -17.63 -8.34
CA HIS A 11 7.45 -16.65 -8.37
C HIS A 11 6.77 -16.39 -7.01
N ARG A 12 7.39 -16.78 -5.90
CA ARG A 12 6.91 -16.52 -4.53
C ARG A 12 7.94 -15.70 -3.77
N LEU A 13 7.46 -14.69 -3.05
CA LEU A 13 8.33 -13.89 -2.20
C LEU A 13 8.66 -14.68 -0.92
N GLN A 14 9.94 -14.99 -0.74
CA GLN A 14 10.50 -15.41 0.54
C GLN A 14 10.75 -14.15 1.36
N LYS A 15 9.88 -13.87 2.31
CA LYS A 15 9.85 -12.60 3.04
C LYS A 15 10.93 -12.55 4.12
N GLU A 16 11.61 -11.41 4.18
CA GLU A 16 12.37 -11.00 5.37
C GLU A 16 11.42 -10.44 6.44
N PRO A 17 11.87 -10.26 7.71
CA PRO A 17 11.02 -9.75 8.79
C PRO A 17 10.28 -8.45 8.45
N ILE A 18 10.96 -7.51 7.81
CA ILE A 18 10.34 -6.24 7.36
C ILE A 18 9.28 -6.46 6.28
N GLY A 19 9.41 -7.49 5.45
CA GLY A 19 8.41 -7.87 4.45
C GLY A 19 7.14 -8.43 5.09
N ILE A 20 7.29 -9.27 6.12
CA ILE A 20 6.15 -9.77 6.91
C ILE A 20 5.36 -8.60 7.50
N ILE A 21 6.08 -7.64 8.10
CA ILE A 21 5.48 -6.45 8.71
C ILE A 21 4.84 -5.53 7.67
N ALA A 22 5.45 -5.38 6.50
CA ALA A 22 4.89 -4.59 5.42
C ALA A 22 3.57 -5.18 4.88
N GLU A 23 3.42 -6.50 4.84
CA GLU A 23 2.15 -7.14 4.47
C GLU A 23 1.10 -7.04 5.59
N ASP A 24 1.50 -7.30 6.84
CA ASP A 24 0.62 -7.22 8.00
C ASP A 24 -0.01 -5.83 8.17
N TYR A 25 0.81 -4.76 8.08
CA TYR A 25 0.28 -3.39 8.17
C TYR A 25 -0.59 -3.00 6.97
N TRP A 26 -0.37 -3.59 5.78
CA TRP A 26 -1.27 -3.37 4.64
C TRP A 26 -2.65 -3.97 4.94
N ASN A 27 -2.69 -5.21 5.42
CA ASN A 27 -3.94 -5.89 5.77
C ASN A 27 -4.70 -5.23 6.94
N LYS A 28 -3.99 -4.47 7.78
CA LYS A 28 -4.58 -3.68 8.87
C LYS A 28 -5.11 -2.31 8.43
N ILE A 29 -4.90 -1.88 7.18
CA ILE A 29 -5.41 -0.59 6.68
C ILE A 29 -6.90 -0.41 6.98
N PRO A 30 -7.81 -1.37 6.70
CA PRO A 30 -9.24 -1.20 6.97
C PRO A 30 -9.58 -1.04 8.47
N GLN A 31 -8.73 -1.56 9.36
CA GLN A 31 -8.92 -1.44 10.82
C GLN A 31 -8.62 -0.02 11.31
N HIS A 32 -7.62 0.64 10.71
CA HIS A 32 -7.24 2.01 11.02
C HIS A 32 -8.04 3.05 10.23
N PHE A 33 -8.51 2.68 9.04
CA PHE A 33 -9.27 3.52 8.12
C PHE A 33 -10.53 2.78 7.66
N PRO A 34 -11.61 2.76 8.46
CA PRO A 34 -12.82 1.98 8.15
C PRO A 34 -13.57 2.43 6.87
N PHE A 35 -13.20 3.57 6.28
CA PHE A 35 -13.70 4.05 4.99
C PHE A 35 -12.85 3.57 3.80
N VAL A 36 -11.85 2.72 4.05
CA VAL A 36 -10.95 2.16 3.05
C VAL A 36 -11.05 0.65 3.07
N ARG A 37 -11.28 0.06 1.90
CA ARG A 37 -11.11 -1.39 1.67
C ARG A 37 -9.85 -1.63 0.84
N THR A 38 -9.12 -2.68 1.20
CA THR A 38 -8.01 -3.21 0.38
C THR A 38 -8.54 -4.16 -0.68
N ASP A 39 -7.92 -4.13 -1.84
CA ASP A 39 -8.14 -5.07 -2.95
C ASP A 39 -6.76 -5.63 -3.33
N GLU A 40 -6.57 -6.08 -4.58
CA GLU A 40 -5.38 -6.74 -5.06
C GLU A 40 -4.10 -6.01 -4.64
N PHE A 41 -3.21 -6.76 -4.01
CA PHE A 41 -1.98 -6.26 -3.40
C PHE A 41 -0.87 -7.26 -3.62
N ILE A 42 0.33 -6.75 -3.87
CA ILE A 42 1.52 -7.58 -3.90
C ILE A 42 2.72 -6.87 -3.30
N LEU A 43 3.43 -7.63 -2.47
CA LEU A 43 4.73 -7.27 -1.95
C LEU A 43 5.81 -7.87 -2.88
N MET A 44 6.66 -7.02 -3.42
CA MET A 44 7.82 -7.39 -4.21
C MET A 44 9.09 -7.19 -3.38
N PRO A 45 10.24 -7.76 -3.76
CA PRO A 45 11.49 -7.64 -3.00
C PRO A 45 11.88 -6.21 -2.57
N ASN A 46 11.53 -5.20 -3.38
CA ASN A 46 11.95 -3.81 -3.20
C ASN A 46 10.82 -2.78 -3.29
N HIS A 47 9.56 -3.18 -3.54
CA HIS A 47 8.41 -2.27 -3.64
C HIS A 47 7.09 -2.99 -3.36
N VAL A 48 5.99 -2.25 -3.38
CA VAL A 48 4.63 -2.76 -3.23
C VAL A 48 3.74 -2.22 -4.36
N HIS A 49 2.75 -3.01 -4.76
CA HIS A 49 1.60 -2.53 -5.51
C HIS A 49 0.33 -2.88 -4.77
N GLY A 50 -0.68 -2.02 -4.83
CA GLY A 50 -1.97 -2.33 -4.23
C GLY A 50 -3.08 -1.43 -4.73
N ILE A 51 -4.30 -1.94 -4.64
CA ILE A 51 -5.53 -1.19 -4.93
C ILE A 51 -6.24 -0.91 -3.61
N LEU A 52 -6.71 0.33 -3.45
CA LEU A 52 -7.52 0.77 -2.32
C LEU A 52 -8.83 1.34 -2.86
N HIS A 53 -9.94 0.89 -2.27
CA HIS A 53 -11.27 1.46 -2.50
C HIS A 53 -11.57 2.42 -1.36
N PHE A 54 -11.96 3.65 -1.70
CA PHE A 54 -12.42 4.63 -0.72
C PHE A 54 -13.93 4.67 -0.79
N ASP A 55 -14.58 4.06 0.21
CA ASP A 55 -16.04 4.06 0.29
C ASP A 55 -16.48 5.30 1.04
N ASP A 56 -17.13 6.17 0.31
CA ASP A 56 -17.36 7.51 0.78
C ASP A 56 -18.83 7.88 0.90
N HIS A 57 -19.44 7.39 1.97
CA HIS A 57 -20.73 7.91 2.39
C HIS A 57 -20.61 9.23 3.18
N ARG A 58 -19.41 9.80 3.37
CA ARG A 58 -19.18 10.99 4.22
C ARG A 58 -18.75 12.25 3.45
N ILE A 59 -18.17 12.14 2.26
CA ILE A 59 -17.76 13.26 1.40
C ILE A 59 -18.92 13.77 0.54
N ALA A 60 -19.96 12.96 0.33
CA ALA A 60 -21.20 13.43 -0.32
C ALA A 60 -21.89 14.59 0.42
N GLY A 61 -21.53 14.87 1.69
CA GLY A 61 -22.14 15.91 2.53
C GLY A 61 -21.25 17.10 2.92
N LYS A 62 -19.97 17.14 2.54
CA LYS A 62 -19.08 18.28 2.84
C LYS A 62 -18.41 18.81 1.58
N ALA A 63 -19.24 19.39 0.70
CA ALA A 63 -18.78 20.29 -0.35
C ALA A 63 -18.34 21.62 0.27
N GLY A 64 -17.07 21.72 0.66
CA GLY A 64 -16.43 22.95 1.07
C GLY A 64 -14.92 22.77 1.14
N ASN A 65 -14.17 23.54 0.35
CA ASN A 65 -12.71 23.57 0.43
C ASN A 65 -12.30 24.16 1.79
N ALA A 66 -12.05 23.29 2.78
CA ALA A 66 -11.54 23.69 4.09
C ALA A 66 -10.05 23.33 4.18
N PHE A 67 -9.21 24.35 4.43
CA PHE A 67 -7.82 24.12 4.79
C PHE A 67 -7.76 23.62 6.25
N GLY A 68 -7.47 22.33 6.42
CA GLY A 68 -7.32 21.67 7.71
C GLY A 68 -6.65 20.30 7.55
N PRO A 69 -6.32 19.60 8.66
CA PRO A 69 -5.72 18.27 8.59
C PRO A 69 -6.62 17.30 7.81
N GLN A 70 -6.18 16.89 6.63
CA GLN A 70 -6.91 15.94 5.81
C GLN A 70 -6.58 14.51 6.25
N SER A 71 -7.33 13.97 7.20
CA SER A 71 -7.12 12.61 7.73
C SER A 71 -7.79 11.52 6.89
N CYS A 72 -8.72 11.89 6.02
CA CYS A 72 -9.55 10.95 5.24
C CYS A 72 -9.17 10.91 3.76
N ASN A 73 -7.88 10.76 3.44
CA ASN A 73 -7.42 10.70 2.04
C ASN A 73 -6.30 9.66 1.86
N LEU A 74 -5.95 9.37 0.60
CA LEU A 74 -4.91 8.43 0.23
C LEU A 74 -3.55 8.75 0.88
N GLY A 75 -3.16 10.03 0.91
CA GLY A 75 -1.89 10.45 1.50
C GLY A 75 -1.78 10.09 2.99
N SER A 76 -2.85 10.27 3.75
CA SER A 76 -2.92 9.93 5.18
C SER A 76 -2.82 8.42 5.41
N VAL A 77 -3.50 7.62 4.58
CA VAL A 77 -3.43 6.15 4.65
C VAL A 77 -2.01 5.66 4.36
N ILE A 78 -1.41 6.11 3.24
CA ILE A 78 -0.06 5.69 2.84
C ILE A 78 1.00 6.20 3.83
N ARG A 79 0.82 7.40 4.40
CA ARG A 79 1.71 7.91 5.45
C ARG A 79 1.69 7.02 6.69
N ASN A 80 0.51 6.62 7.15
CA ASN A 80 0.37 5.73 8.30
C ASN A 80 1.03 4.37 8.02
N TYR A 81 0.72 3.77 6.87
CA TYR A 81 1.32 2.52 6.40
C TYR A 81 2.86 2.58 6.36
N LYS A 82 3.43 3.54 5.62
CA LYS A 82 4.88 3.70 5.50
C LYS A 82 5.54 3.96 6.85
N GLY A 83 4.90 4.78 7.69
CA GLY A 83 5.36 5.13 9.03
C GLY A 83 5.43 3.93 9.96
N ALA A 84 4.42 3.04 9.93
CA ALA A 84 4.40 1.83 10.74
C ALA A 84 5.55 0.87 10.37
N VAL A 85 5.78 0.64 9.07
CA VAL A 85 6.88 -0.20 8.58
C VAL A 85 8.24 0.42 8.92
N THR A 86 8.41 1.73 8.74
CA THR A 86 9.64 2.43 9.14
C THR A 86 9.88 2.37 10.64
N SER A 87 8.82 2.42 11.46
CA SER A 87 8.94 2.32 12.92
C SER A 87 9.44 0.94 13.34
N PHE A 88 8.92 -0.12 12.72
CA PHE A 88 9.45 -1.48 12.90
C PHE A 88 10.92 -1.57 12.49
N ALA A 89 11.26 -1.10 11.29
CA ALA A 89 12.64 -1.17 10.79
C ALA A 89 13.64 -0.47 11.72
N LYS A 90 13.28 0.71 12.25
CA LYS A 90 14.11 1.44 13.23
C LYS A 90 14.27 0.65 14.52
N LYS A 91 13.19 0.07 15.04
CA LYS A 91 13.21 -0.75 16.26
C LYS A 91 14.13 -1.97 16.11
N ASP A 92 14.15 -2.56 14.92
CA ASP A 92 14.89 -3.78 14.61
C ASP A 92 16.31 -3.52 14.04
N GLY A 93 16.74 -2.25 13.99
CA GLY A 93 18.07 -1.88 13.47
C GLY A 93 18.24 -2.08 11.95
N ILE A 94 17.14 -2.22 11.21
CA ILE A 94 17.16 -2.41 9.76
C ILE A 94 17.35 -1.04 9.09
N ALA A 95 18.44 -0.90 8.31
CA ALA A 95 18.75 0.30 7.53
C ALA A 95 17.85 0.47 6.29
N PHE A 96 16.54 0.58 6.53
CA PHE A 96 15.49 0.68 5.53
C PHE A 96 14.99 2.12 5.36
N ALA A 97 14.74 2.50 4.11
CA ALA A 97 14.02 3.72 3.79
C ALA A 97 13.11 3.48 2.59
N TRP A 98 11.92 4.05 2.65
CA TRP A 98 11.03 4.12 1.49
C TRP A 98 11.56 5.14 0.48
N HIS A 99 11.22 4.95 -0.79
CA HIS A 99 11.27 6.05 -1.74
C HIS A 99 10.38 7.21 -1.24
N PRO A 100 10.79 8.49 -1.36
CA PRO A 100 10.06 9.61 -0.73
C PRO A 100 8.59 9.70 -1.14
N ARG A 101 8.32 9.55 -2.44
CA ARG A 101 6.98 9.57 -3.03
C ARG A 101 6.46 8.17 -3.31
N PHE A 102 5.15 8.06 -3.49
CA PHE A 102 4.48 6.89 -4.07
C PHE A 102 3.84 7.30 -5.40
N TYR A 103 3.56 6.32 -6.25
CA TYR A 103 2.79 6.50 -7.46
C TYR A 103 1.34 6.10 -7.18
N ASP A 104 0.40 6.90 -7.65
CA ASP A 104 -1.02 6.61 -7.59
C ASP A 104 -1.71 6.96 -8.91
N ARG A 105 -2.86 6.32 -9.14
CA ARG A 105 -3.75 6.56 -10.27
C ARG A 105 -5.17 6.21 -9.84
N ILE A 106 -6.13 7.05 -10.19
CA ILE A 106 -7.55 6.78 -10.00
C ILE A 106 -8.02 5.79 -11.08
N LEU A 107 -8.73 4.75 -10.67
CA LEU A 107 -9.32 3.75 -11.55
C LEU A 107 -10.82 4.06 -11.66
N HIS A 108 -11.31 4.31 -12.87
CA HIS A 108 -12.65 4.87 -13.08
C HIS A 108 -13.69 3.83 -13.51
N THR A 109 -13.25 2.65 -13.95
CA THR A 109 -14.16 1.61 -14.46
C THR A 109 -13.78 0.23 -13.95
N GLU A 110 -14.75 -0.68 -13.85
CA GLU A 110 -14.48 -2.07 -13.47
C GLU A 110 -13.48 -2.74 -14.41
N ARG A 111 -13.52 -2.40 -15.72
CA ARG A 111 -12.56 -2.90 -16.70
C ARG A 111 -11.13 -2.46 -16.36
N GLU A 112 -10.93 -1.20 -15.98
CA GLU A 112 -9.61 -0.73 -15.55
C GLU A 112 -9.15 -1.42 -14.27
N ILE A 113 -10.06 -1.61 -13.31
CA ILE A 113 -9.78 -2.32 -12.07
C ILE A 113 -9.30 -3.74 -12.38
N GLU A 114 -10.02 -4.49 -13.22
CA GLU A 114 -9.62 -5.84 -13.63
C GLU A 114 -8.26 -5.89 -14.34
N ILE A 115 -7.97 -4.92 -15.20
CA ILE A 115 -6.66 -4.82 -15.86
C ILE A 115 -5.55 -4.63 -14.82
N VAL A 116 -5.76 -3.74 -13.84
CA VAL A 116 -4.76 -3.47 -12.79
C VAL A 116 -4.63 -4.65 -11.83
N ARG A 117 -5.73 -5.29 -11.43
CA ARG A 117 -5.72 -6.54 -10.64
C ARG A 117 -4.86 -7.59 -11.34
N ASN A 118 -5.09 -7.83 -12.63
CA ASN A 118 -4.30 -8.78 -13.41
C ASN A 118 -2.84 -8.35 -13.56
N TYR A 119 -2.55 -7.07 -13.71
CA TYR A 119 -1.17 -6.57 -13.73
C TYR A 119 -0.45 -6.85 -12.41
N ILE A 120 -1.11 -6.60 -11.27
CA ILE A 120 -0.54 -6.82 -9.93
C ILE A 120 -0.32 -8.31 -9.68
N ARG A 121 -1.33 -9.17 -9.92
CA ARG A 121 -1.20 -10.63 -9.74
C ARG A 121 -0.05 -11.24 -10.52
N ASN A 122 0.14 -10.78 -11.76
CA ASN A 122 1.17 -11.32 -12.65
C ASN A 122 2.52 -10.60 -12.52
N ASN A 123 2.65 -9.61 -11.62
CA ASN A 123 3.90 -8.89 -11.41
C ASN A 123 5.09 -9.80 -11.06
N PRO A 124 4.94 -10.85 -10.22
CA PRO A 124 6.04 -11.76 -9.89
C PRO A 124 6.55 -12.57 -11.09
N LEU A 125 5.75 -12.70 -12.15
CA LEU A 125 6.12 -13.40 -13.39
C LEU A 125 6.99 -12.54 -14.32
N LYS A 126 7.07 -11.23 -14.07
CA LYS A 126 7.78 -10.27 -14.91
C LYS A 126 9.19 -9.93 -14.40
N GLY A 127 9.57 -10.44 -13.23
CA GLY A 127 10.79 -10.07 -12.50
C GLY A 127 11.83 -11.17 -12.41
#